data_AF-A0A348G1N3-F1
#
_entry.id   AF-A0A348G1N3-F1
#
_cell.length_a   1.000
_cell.length_b   1.000
_cell.length_c   1.000
_cell.angle_alpha   90.00
_cell.angle_beta   90.00
_cell.angle_gamma   90.00
#
_symmetry.space_group_name_H-M   'P 1'
#
loop_
_entity.id
_entity.type
_entity.pdbx_description
1 polymer ?
#
loop_
_entity_poly.entity_id
_entity_poly.type
_entity_poly.pdbx_seq_one_letter_code
_entity_poly.pdbx_strand_id
1 'polypeptide(L)'
;MAEDTEVRRTLSEGAARQLANATKTRAQWPGITPRWLVSFLPWTPVEAGIYRLNRVKEEETAARIDVECSPRRDRDPDLPETFVDYEEAPREYSLNAITTVLDVQTRVSDLYSHPYDQIQEQLRLLIEKVKERQESELINNAEYGLLNNIAPSQRIGTRNGPPTPDDLDELITKVWKEPAFFLAHPKAIAAFEATHLQIGVSAEFPSPSSARRRRGLHYSAHVLPIREMAFSIWPATQFERSHS
;
A
#
# COMPACT_ATOMS: atom_id res chain seq x y z
N MET A 1 -16.52 47.29 61.12
CA MET A 1 -16.62 45.83 60.89
C MET A 1 -16.06 45.60 59.49
N ALA A 2 -14.74 45.49 59.37
CA ALA A 2 -14.10 45.19 58.10
C ALA A 2 -14.12 43.66 57.97
N GLU A 3 -14.77 43.14 56.93
CA GLU A 3 -14.73 41.73 56.59
C GLU A 3 -13.28 41.35 56.26
N ASP A 4 -12.67 40.55 57.14
CA ASP A 4 -11.40 39.90 56.91
C ASP A 4 -11.65 38.83 55.84
N THR A 5 -11.51 39.19 54.57
CA THR A 5 -11.58 38.23 53.47
C THR A 5 -10.43 37.25 53.65
N GLU A 6 -10.73 36.06 54.18
CA GLU A 6 -9.75 34.99 54.36
C GLU A 6 -9.06 34.68 53.02
N VAL A 7 -7.86 35.21 52.84
CA VAL A 7 -7.01 34.91 51.70
C VAL A 7 -6.61 33.45 51.82
N ARG A 8 -7.29 32.55 51.09
CA ARG A 8 -6.94 31.13 51.01
C ARG A 8 -5.49 30.96 50.55
N ARG A 9 -4.61 30.63 51.49
CA ARG A 9 -3.19 30.33 51.26
C ARG A 9 -3.05 28.88 50.83
N THR A 10 -3.29 28.61 49.56
CA THR A 10 -3.05 27.28 48.97
C THR A 10 -1.69 27.24 48.26
N LEU A 11 -1.12 26.05 48.16
CA LEU A 11 0.12 25.82 47.42
C LEU A 11 -0.10 26.17 45.94
N SER A 12 0.88 26.84 45.31
CA SER A 12 0.81 27.14 43.88
C SER A 12 0.93 25.87 43.04
N GLU A 13 0.18 25.81 41.93
CA GLU A 13 0.21 24.68 41.01
C GLU A 13 1.63 24.37 40.49
N GLY A 14 2.41 25.41 40.20
CA GLY A 14 3.79 25.26 39.74
C GLY A 14 4.71 24.58 40.75
N ALA A 15 4.52 24.85 42.05
CA ALA A 15 5.27 24.19 43.12
C ALA A 15 4.80 22.74 43.31
N ALA A 16 3.49 22.49 43.24
CA ALA A 16 2.92 21.15 43.30
C ALA A 16 3.39 20.26 42.13
N ARG A 17 3.53 20.83 40.92
CA ARG A 17 3.92 20.10 39.71
C ARG A 17 5.35 19.56 39.75
N GLN A 18 6.26 20.17 40.50
CA GLN A 18 7.66 19.68 40.62
C GLN A 18 7.74 18.30 41.26
N LEU A 19 6.77 17.96 42.10
CA LEU A 19 6.67 16.67 42.78
C LEU A 19 5.80 15.67 42.01
N ALA A 20 5.11 16.11 40.95
CA ALA A 20 4.21 15.27 40.16
C ALA A 20 4.98 14.56 39.04
N ASN A 21 4.70 13.26 38.87
CA ASN A 21 5.22 12.50 37.73
C ASN A 21 4.52 12.92 36.44
N ALA A 22 5.29 13.05 35.35
CA ALA A 22 4.75 13.26 34.01
C ALA A 22 4.75 11.92 33.25
N THR A 23 3.59 11.55 32.71
CA THR A 23 3.49 10.43 31.76
C THR A 23 4.18 10.83 30.46
N LYS A 24 5.29 10.17 30.15
CA LYS A 24 6.01 10.33 28.89
C LYS A 24 5.46 9.33 27.90
N THR A 25 5.33 9.72 26.63
CA THR A 25 5.05 8.78 25.53
C THR A 25 6.35 8.45 24.80
N ARG A 26 6.31 7.40 23.97
CA ARG A 26 7.38 7.16 23.00
C ARG A 26 7.42 8.28 21.96
N ALA A 27 8.57 8.46 21.34
CA ALA A 27 8.73 9.41 20.24
C ALA A 27 7.73 9.10 19.12
N GLN A 28 6.90 10.10 18.78
CA GLN A 28 5.95 9.99 17.67
C GLN A 28 6.61 10.59 16.42
N TRP A 29 6.64 9.81 15.34
CA TRP A 29 7.16 10.29 14.06
C TRP A 29 6.02 10.40 13.05
N PRO A 30 5.64 11.63 12.61
CA PRO A 30 4.52 11.82 11.70
C PRO A 30 4.80 11.34 10.27
N GLY A 31 6.04 10.97 9.95
CA GLY A 31 6.40 10.43 8.64
C GLY A 31 6.08 8.95 8.45
N ILE A 32 5.60 8.26 9.50
CA ILE A 32 5.19 6.86 9.40
C ILE A 32 3.90 6.77 8.59
N THR A 33 3.93 5.98 7.51
CA THR A 33 2.75 5.73 6.68
C THR A 33 2.23 4.30 6.93
N PRO A 34 0.97 4.00 6.57
CA PRO A 34 0.45 2.64 6.69
C PRO A 34 1.11 1.63 5.73
N ARG A 35 1.92 2.09 4.75
CA ARG A 35 2.62 1.24 3.77
C ARG A 35 1.74 0.17 3.14
N TRP A 36 0.59 0.59 2.60
CA TRP A 36 -0.38 -0.30 2.00
C TRP A 36 0.21 -1.11 0.84
N LEU A 37 1.07 -0.49 0.03
CA LEU A 37 1.66 -1.16 -1.14
C LEU A 37 2.44 -2.41 -0.73
N VAL A 38 3.29 -2.30 0.30
CA VAL A 38 4.11 -3.41 0.81
C VAL A 38 3.24 -4.56 1.34
N SER A 39 2.07 -4.24 1.90
CA SER A 39 1.15 -5.23 2.48
C SER A 39 0.33 -5.96 1.42
N PHE A 40 0.03 -5.32 0.28
CA PHE A 40 -0.76 -5.90 -0.80
C PHE A 40 0.07 -6.62 -1.86
N LEU A 41 1.39 -6.39 -1.92
CA LEU A 41 2.25 -7.05 -2.89
C LEU A 41 2.55 -8.51 -2.49
N PRO A 42 2.48 -9.45 -3.46
CA PRO A 42 2.90 -10.83 -3.23
C PRO A 42 4.44 -10.90 -3.19
N TRP A 43 5.00 -11.36 -2.07
CA TRP A 43 6.43 -11.47 -1.89
C TRP A 43 6.94 -12.85 -2.31
N THR A 44 7.91 -12.90 -3.22
CA THR A 44 8.61 -14.11 -3.65
C THR A 44 10.05 -14.10 -3.09
N PRO A 45 10.45 -15.09 -2.27
CA PRO A 45 11.81 -15.15 -1.77
C PRO A 45 12.78 -15.53 -2.89
N VAL A 46 13.94 -14.87 -2.94
CA VAL A 46 14.99 -15.09 -3.94
C VAL A 46 16.29 -15.46 -3.22
N GLU A 47 16.69 -16.73 -3.30
CA GLU A 47 17.82 -17.26 -2.53
C GLU A 47 19.18 -16.77 -3.04
N ALA A 48 19.36 -16.69 -4.36
CA ALA A 48 20.62 -16.33 -5.00
C ALA A 48 20.76 -14.82 -5.27
N GLY A 49 19.84 -13.99 -4.77
CA GLY A 49 19.85 -12.54 -4.98
C GLY A 49 19.53 -12.05 -6.40
N ILE A 50 19.24 -12.97 -7.34
CA ILE A 50 18.90 -12.66 -8.74
C ILE A 50 17.59 -13.36 -9.10
N TYR A 51 16.63 -12.60 -9.61
CA TYR A 51 15.36 -13.09 -10.14
C TYR A 51 15.33 -12.92 -11.65
N ARG A 52 15.19 -14.02 -12.40
CA ARG A 52 15.16 -14.02 -13.86
C ARG A 52 13.74 -14.22 -14.36
N LEU A 53 13.27 -13.33 -15.23
CA LEU A 53 11.95 -13.43 -15.85
C LEU A 53 12.07 -14.00 -17.27
N ASN A 54 11.84 -15.30 -17.42
CA ASN A 54 11.82 -15.95 -18.74
C ASN A 54 10.51 -15.64 -19.45
N ARG A 55 10.60 -15.19 -20.71
CA ARG A 55 9.45 -14.88 -21.57
C ARG A 55 9.43 -15.77 -22.80
N VAL A 56 8.24 -15.96 -23.35
CA VAL A 56 8.01 -16.63 -24.63
C VAL A 56 8.19 -15.61 -25.75
N LYS A 57 8.82 -15.99 -26.86
CA LYS A 57 8.90 -15.15 -28.07
C LYS A 57 7.55 -15.17 -28.78
N GLU A 58 6.66 -14.23 -28.44
CA GLU A 58 5.29 -14.19 -28.98
C GLU A 58 5.26 -14.04 -30.51
N GLU A 59 6.17 -13.28 -31.10
CA GLU A 59 6.17 -12.98 -32.55
C GLU A 59 6.36 -14.22 -33.43
N GLU A 60 7.21 -15.18 -33.02
CA GLU A 60 7.46 -16.40 -33.79
C GLU A 60 6.48 -17.54 -33.44
N THR A 61 5.91 -17.47 -32.24
CA THR A 61 5.05 -18.52 -31.68
C THR A 61 3.62 -18.40 -32.20
N ALA A 62 3.06 -17.18 -32.27
CA ALA A 62 1.66 -16.98 -32.70
C ALA A 62 1.40 -17.35 -34.17
N ALA A 63 2.43 -17.31 -35.04
CA ALA A 63 2.31 -17.66 -36.45
C ALA A 63 2.50 -19.17 -36.73
N ARG A 64 3.01 -19.94 -35.76
CA ARG A 64 3.38 -21.36 -35.96
C ARG A 64 2.50 -22.34 -35.17
N ILE A 65 1.77 -21.88 -34.16
CA ILE A 65 0.84 -22.74 -33.41
C ILE A 65 -0.54 -22.69 -34.04
N ASP A 66 -0.83 -23.62 -34.96
CA ASP A 66 -2.20 -23.95 -35.33
C ASP A 66 -2.80 -24.87 -34.27
N VAL A 67 -3.58 -24.31 -33.33
CA VAL A 67 -4.38 -25.10 -32.38
C VAL A 67 -5.68 -25.50 -33.08
N GLU A 68 -5.67 -26.66 -33.73
CA GLU A 68 -6.87 -27.19 -34.36
C GLU A 68 -7.78 -27.87 -33.32
N CYS A 69 -8.99 -27.34 -33.12
CA CYS A 69 -9.99 -27.96 -32.28
C CYS A 69 -10.56 -29.20 -32.99
N SER A 70 -10.07 -30.39 -32.60
CA SER A 70 -10.55 -31.75 -32.93
C SER A 70 -11.41 -31.89 -34.21
N PRO A 71 -10.97 -32.61 -35.25
CA PRO A 71 -11.74 -32.75 -36.47
C PRO A 71 -13.11 -33.37 -36.19
N ARG A 72 -14.16 -32.78 -36.76
CA ARG A 72 -15.46 -33.46 -36.88
C ARG A 72 -15.30 -34.59 -37.90
N ARG A 73 -15.03 -35.80 -37.40
CA ARG A 73 -15.16 -37.13 -38.06
C ARG A 73 -13.90 -37.70 -38.73
N ASP A 74 -13.45 -38.83 -38.18
CA ASP A 74 -12.75 -39.98 -38.78
C ASP A 74 -11.86 -39.74 -40.01
N ARG A 75 -10.89 -38.84 -39.88
CA ARG A 75 -9.63 -38.91 -40.63
C ARG A 75 -8.54 -38.56 -39.65
N ASP A 76 -7.56 -39.45 -39.49
CA ASP A 76 -6.35 -39.22 -38.72
C ASP A 76 -5.63 -38.03 -39.38
N PRO A 77 -5.75 -36.80 -38.87
CA PRO A 77 -5.01 -35.68 -39.43
C PRO A 77 -3.59 -35.82 -38.90
N ASP A 78 -2.58 -35.62 -39.75
CA ASP A 78 -1.21 -35.45 -39.28
C ASP A 78 -1.23 -34.36 -38.19
N LEU A 79 -1.01 -34.74 -36.92
CA LEU A 79 -1.05 -33.79 -35.82
C LEU A 79 0.01 -32.70 -36.10
N PRO A 80 -0.34 -31.41 -36.08
CA PRO A 80 0.64 -30.37 -36.29
C PRO A 80 1.66 -30.37 -35.14
N GLU A 81 2.90 -30.76 -35.44
CA GLU A 81 4.03 -30.61 -34.52
C GLU A 81 4.38 -29.13 -34.39
N THR A 82 4.18 -28.56 -33.20
CA THR A 82 4.48 -27.16 -32.91
C THR A 82 5.27 -27.05 -31.61
N PHE A 83 6.22 -26.12 -31.55
CA PHE A 83 7.01 -25.84 -30.35
C PHE A 83 6.95 -24.35 -30.01
N VAL A 84 7.12 -24.04 -28.72
CA VAL A 84 7.09 -22.67 -28.20
C VAL A 84 8.52 -22.24 -27.90
N ASP A 85 8.99 -21.18 -28.56
CA ASP A 85 10.35 -20.69 -28.34
C ASP A 85 10.42 -19.68 -27.18
N TYR A 86 11.53 -19.70 -26.45
CA TYR A 86 11.79 -18.85 -25.29
C TYR A 86 12.84 -17.78 -25.62
N GLU A 87 12.79 -16.66 -24.91
CA GLU A 87 13.79 -15.60 -25.02
C GLU A 87 15.16 -16.07 -24.49
N GLU A 88 16.22 -15.92 -25.29
CA GLU A 88 17.58 -16.38 -24.95
C GLU A 88 18.30 -15.45 -23.96
N ALA A 89 17.95 -14.16 -23.94
CA ALA A 89 18.52 -13.15 -23.05
C ALA A 89 17.44 -12.48 -22.18
N PRO A 90 16.82 -13.23 -21.24
CA PRO A 90 15.75 -12.73 -20.40
C PRO A 90 16.25 -11.68 -19.41
N ARG A 91 15.32 -10.81 -18.98
CA ARG A 91 15.63 -9.76 -18.01
C ARG A 91 15.89 -10.33 -16.61
N GLU A 92 16.99 -9.89 -16.00
CA GLU A 92 17.38 -10.23 -14.63
C GLU A 92 17.17 -9.05 -13.68
N TYR A 93 16.67 -9.33 -12.49
CA TYR A 93 16.45 -8.37 -11.41
C TYR A 93 17.33 -8.77 -10.22
N SER A 94 18.31 -7.92 -9.88
CA SER A 94 19.15 -8.10 -8.70
C SER A 94 18.53 -7.47 -7.46
N LEU A 95 18.74 -8.11 -6.29
CA LEU A 95 18.32 -7.53 -5.02
C LEU A 95 19.25 -6.36 -4.62
N ASN A 96 18.65 -5.20 -4.36
CA ASN A 96 19.36 -4.02 -3.88
C ASN A 96 19.25 -3.92 -2.35
N ALA A 97 20.37 -3.67 -1.68
CA ALA A 97 20.43 -3.53 -0.22
C ALA A 97 20.31 -2.05 0.21
N ILE A 98 19.46 -1.77 1.20
CA ILE A 98 19.37 -0.48 1.88
C ILE A 98 20.05 -0.62 3.24
N THR A 99 21.14 0.11 3.47
CA THR A 99 21.90 0.07 4.72
C THR A 99 21.89 1.43 5.41
N THR A 100 21.78 1.42 6.74
CA THR A 100 21.86 2.64 7.56
C THR A 100 22.69 2.36 8.81
N VAL A 101 23.43 3.36 9.28
CA VAL A 101 24.24 3.28 10.50
C VAL A 101 23.54 4.11 11.59
N LEU A 102 23.35 3.51 12.77
CA LEU A 102 22.84 4.17 13.96
C LEU A 102 23.98 4.33 14.96
N ASP A 103 24.26 5.56 15.34
CA ASP A 103 25.22 5.88 16.39
C ASP A 103 24.48 6.46 17.60
N VAL A 104 24.75 5.90 18.78
CA VAL A 104 24.16 6.33 20.06
C VAL A 104 25.27 6.37 21.09
N GLN A 105 25.47 7.54 21.70
CA GLN A 105 26.46 7.71 22.75
C GLN A 105 26.11 6.86 23.98
N THR A 106 27.09 6.13 24.50
CA THR A 106 26.94 5.23 25.68
C THR A 106 26.38 5.95 26.91
N ARG A 107 26.84 7.18 27.17
CA ARG A 107 26.31 8.00 28.29
C ARG A 107 24.79 8.24 28.17
N VAL A 108 24.27 8.38 26.94
CA VAL A 108 22.84 8.65 26.72
C VAL A 108 22.01 7.39 26.99
N SER A 109 22.46 6.23 26.51
CA SER A 109 21.80 4.96 26.81
C SER A 109 21.85 4.62 28.30
N ASP A 110 22.95 4.93 28.98
CA ASP A 110 23.14 4.57 30.39
C ASP A 110 22.36 5.49 31.34
N LEU A 111 22.36 6.81 31.08
CA LEU A 111 21.69 7.79 31.96
C LEU A 111 20.20 7.98 31.65
N TYR A 112 19.77 7.78 30.41
CA TYR A 112 18.42 8.16 29.95
C TYR A 112 17.59 6.98 29.43
N SER A 113 17.76 5.78 29.97
CA SER A 113 17.03 4.55 29.58
C SER A 113 15.70 4.31 30.30
N HIS A 114 15.35 5.16 31.28
CA HIS A 114 14.08 5.04 32.02
C HIS A 114 13.19 6.27 31.82
N PRO A 115 11.89 6.09 31.50
CA PRO A 115 11.15 4.83 31.37
C PRO A 115 11.30 4.13 29.99
N TYR A 116 11.95 4.76 29.02
CA TYR A 116 12.12 4.21 27.66
C TYR A 116 13.60 4.06 27.31
N ASP A 117 13.97 2.91 26.78
CA ASP A 117 15.32 2.61 26.30
C ASP A 117 15.61 3.40 25.01
N GLN A 118 16.68 4.21 25.05
CA GLN A 118 17.08 5.06 23.92
C GLN A 118 17.50 4.25 22.70
N ILE A 119 18.19 3.13 22.88
CA ILE A 119 18.67 2.31 21.76
C ILE A 119 17.47 1.68 21.06
N GLN A 120 16.51 1.14 21.82
CA GLN A 120 15.30 0.55 21.26
C GLN A 120 14.44 1.58 20.53
N GLU A 121 14.26 2.78 21.11
CA GLU A 121 13.48 3.83 20.46
C GLU A 121 14.14 4.35 19.17
N GLN A 122 15.46 4.53 19.17
CA GLN A 122 16.19 4.92 17.96
C GLN A 122 16.14 3.82 16.88
N LEU A 123 16.36 2.57 17.26
CA LEU A 123 16.26 1.43 16.34
C LEU A 123 14.85 1.32 15.76
N ARG A 124 13.81 1.49 16.57
CA ARG A 124 12.40 1.50 16.12
C ARG A 124 12.18 2.56 15.05
N LEU A 125 12.56 3.81 15.32
CA LEU A 125 12.37 4.92 14.37
C LEU A 125 13.19 4.70 13.09
N LEU A 126 14.40 4.15 13.21
CA LEU A 126 15.24 3.82 12.07
C LEU A 126 14.62 2.74 11.19
N ILE A 127 14.10 1.66 11.78
CA ILE A 127 13.43 0.59 11.04
C ILE A 127 12.22 1.14 10.29
N GLU A 128 11.41 1.98 10.94
CA GLU A 128 10.30 2.64 10.27
C GLU A 128 10.79 3.50 9.10
N LYS A 129 11.88 4.27 9.26
CA LYS A 129 12.46 5.08 8.20
C LYS A 129 12.98 4.25 7.02
N VAL A 130 13.61 3.10 7.30
CA VAL A 130 14.08 2.16 6.26
C VAL A 130 12.90 1.58 5.49
N LYS A 131 11.82 1.19 6.18
CA LYS A 131 10.60 0.69 5.53
C LYS A 131 9.89 1.74 4.68
N GLU A 132 9.84 3.01 5.13
CA GLU A 132 9.33 4.11 4.28
C GLU A 132 10.19 4.30 3.03
N ARG A 133 11.52 4.17 3.17
CA ARG A 133 12.43 4.24 2.02
C ARG A 133 12.21 3.05 1.08
N GLN A 134 12.01 1.84 1.61
CA GLN A 134 11.71 0.64 0.83
C GLN A 134 10.46 0.84 -0.04
N GLU A 135 9.35 1.35 0.50
CA GLU A 135 8.15 1.62 -0.30
C GLU A 135 8.40 2.69 -1.38
N SER A 136 9.14 3.75 -1.03
CA SER A 136 9.52 4.79 -1.99
C SER A 136 10.35 4.25 -3.16
N GLU A 137 11.26 3.30 -2.90
CA GLU A 137 12.05 2.63 -3.93
C GLU A 137 11.20 1.73 -4.82
N LEU A 138 10.25 0.97 -4.27
CA LEU A 138 9.34 0.14 -5.08
C LEU A 138 8.56 0.96 -6.10
N ILE A 139 8.26 2.22 -5.80
CA ILE A 139 7.52 3.11 -6.72
C ILE A 139 8.46 3.82 -7.70
N ASN A 140 9.54 4.43 -7.19
CA ASN A 140 10.31 5.44 -7.94
C ASN A 140 11.65 4.97 -8.49
N ASN A 141 12.14 3.78 -8.10
CA ASN A 141 13.47 3.32 -8.52
C ASN A 141 13.58 3.21 -10.06
N ALA A 142 14.72 3.62 -10.62
CA ALA A 142 14.95 3.63 -12.06
C ALA A 142 14.99 2.21 -12.68
N GLU A 143 15.51 1.23 -11.95
CA GLU A 143 15.73 -0.13 -12.44
C GLU A 143 14.46 -0.98 -12.31
N TYR A 144 13.87 -1.09 -11.11
CA TYR A 144 12.73 -1.98 -10.83
C TYR A 144 11.46 -1.24 -10.39
N GLY A 145 11.49 0.08 -10.23
CA GLY A 145 10.34 0.85 -9.74
C GLY A 145 9.14 0.75 -10.67
N LEU A 146 7.94 0.70 -10.08
CA LEU A 146 6.67 0.54 -10.80
C LEU A 146 6.45 1.64 -11.84
N LEU A 147 6.84 2.89 -11.55
CA LEU A 147 6.64 4.02 -12.48
C LEU A 147 7.56 3.97 -13.69
N ASN A 148 8.78 3.46 -13.53
CA ASN A 148 9.76 3.40 -14.61
C ASN A 148 9.58 2.14 -15.48
N ASN A 149 9.03 1.06 -14.90
CA ASN A 149 8.81 -0.22 -15.57
C ASN A 149 7.42 -0.36 -16.20
N ILE A 150 6.93 0.69 -16.86
CA ILE A 150 5.63 0.68 -17.54
C ILE A 150 5.83 0.53 -19.05
N ALA A 151 5.23 -0.53 -19.63
CA ALA A 151 5.19 -0.75 -21.07
C ALA A 151 4.53 0.45 -21.79
N PRO A 152 5.02 0.89 -22.95
CA PRO A 152 4.47 2.07 -23.63
C PRO A 152 2.96 1.99 -23.93
N SER A 153 2.44 0.79 -24.19
CA SER A 153 1.03 0.53 -24.48
C SER A 153 0.09 0.68 -23.27
N GLN A 154 0.66 0.70 -22.06
CA GLN A 154 -0.02 0.76 -20.76
C GLN A 154 0.02 2.17 -20.15
N ARG A 155 0.54 3.17 -20.87
CA ARG A 155 0.55 4.57 -20.43
C ARG A 155 -0.69 5.27 -20.97
N ILE A 156 -1.41 5.96 -20.09
CA ILE A 156 -2.54 6.82 -20.46
C ILE A 156 -2.29 8.24 -19.97
N GLY A 157 -2.88 9.23 -20.66
CA GLY A 157 -2.88 10.63 -20.25
C GLY A 157 -4.29 11.04 -19.85
N THR A 158 -4.42 11.93 -18.86
CA THR A 158 -5.71 12.49 -18.48
C THR A 158 -6.21 13.45 -19.55
N ARG A 159 -7.52 13.45 -19.84
CA ARG A 159 -8.10 14.28 -20.89
C ARG A 159 -8.12 15.77 -20.54
N ASN A 160 -8.52 16.09 -19.29
CA ASN A 160 -8.77 17.46 -18.85
C ASN A 160 -7.90 17.88 -17.64
N GLY A 161 -6.90 17.08 -17.25
CA GLY A 161 -6.05 17.34 -16.08
C GLY A 161 -6.38 16.44 -14.89
N PRO A 162 -7.45 16.71 -14.10
CA PRO A 162 -7.78 15.86 -12.96
C PRO A 162 -8.25 14.47 -13.43
N PRO A 163 -8.01 13.41 -12.63
CA PRO A 163 -8.43 12.07 -12.98
C PRO A 163 -9.96 11.99 -12.99
N THR A 164 -10.52 11.70 -14.15
CA THR A 164 -11.96 11.48 -14.34
C THR A 164 -12.29 9.98 -14.25
N PRO A 165 -13.56 9.60 -13.93
CA PRO A 165 -14.00 8.21 -13.97
C PRO A 165 -13.66 7.50 -15.28
N ASP A 166 -13.85 8.17 -16.42
CA ASP A 166 -13.54 7.60 -17.74
C ASP A 166 -12.03 7.28 -17.90
N ASP A 167 -11.14 8.05 -17.25
CA ASP A 167 -9.70 7.77 -17.28
C ASP A 167 -9.37 6.48 -16.49
N LEU A 168 -10.12 6.20 -15.40
CA LEU A 168 -9.98 4.93 -14.68
C LEU A 168 -10.57 3.76 -15.46
N ASP A 169 -11.69 3.94 -16.14
CA ASP A 169 -12.27 2.91 -17.01
C ASP A 169 -11.31 2.56 -18.17
N GLU A 170 -10.57 3.55 -18.67
CA GLU A 170 -9.49 3.34 -19.63
C GLU A 170 -8.35 2.49 -19.04
N LEU A 171 -7.95 2.72 -17.77
CA LEU A 171 -6.98 1.86 -17.07
C LEU A 171 -7.49 0.42 -16.92
N ILE A 172 -8.76 0.24 -16.52
CA ILE A 172 -9.35 -1.09 -16.34
C ILE A 172 -9.40 -1.83 -17.67
N THR A 173 -9.72 -1.14 -18.77
CA THR A 173 -9.72 -1.72 -20.11
C THR A 173 -8.33 -2.24 -20.51
N LYS A 174 -7.26 -1.55 -20.09
CA LYS A 174 -5.87 -1.97 -20.34
C LYS A 174 -5.43 -3.15 -19.48
N VAL A 175 -5.87 -3.20 -18.22
CA VAL A 175 -5.54 -4.22 -17.23
C VAL A 175 -6.79 -5.07 -16.91
N TRP A 176 -7.45 -5.57 -17.96
CA TRP A 176 -8.72 -6.29 -17.80
C TRP A 176 -8.54 -7.69 -17.19
N LYS A 177 -7.33 -8.25 -17.26
CA LYS A 177 -6.99 -9.57 -16.72
C LYS A 177 -6.67 -9.45 -15.22
N GLU A 178 -7.71 -9.51 -14.40
CA GLU A 178 -7.65 -9.54 -12.92
C GLU A 178 -6.93 -8.33 -12.28
N PRO A 179 -7.47 -7.10 -12.41
CA PRO A 179 -6.91 -5.94 -11.74
C PRO A 179 -7.06 -6.04 -10.21
N ALA A 180 -5.97 -5.81 -9.47
CA ALA A 180 -5.95 -5.94 -8.01
C ALA A 180 -6.38 -4.64 -7.29
N PHE A 181 -5.62 -3.55 -7.44
CA PHE A 181 -5.89 -2.28 -6.75
C PHE A 181 -5.33 -1.09 -7.53
N PHE A 182 -5.86 0.11 -7.25
CA PHE A 182 -5.31 1.37 -7.72
C PHE A 182 -4.34 1.96 -6.68
N LEU A 183 -3.19 2.44 -7.14
CA LEU A 183 -2.24 3.18 -6.33
C LEU A 183 -2.26 4.65 -6.76
N ALA A 184 -2.66 5.55 -5.85
CA ALA A 184 -2.74 6.98 -6.13
C ALA A 184 -2.35 7.82 -4.91
N HIS A 185 -1.85 9.03 -5.16
CA HIS A 185 -1.61 10.00 -4.11
C HIS A 185 -2.96 10.44 -3.48
N PRO A 186 -3.07 10.68 -2.16
CA PRO A 186 -4.35 11.03 -1.52
C PRO A 186 -5.03 12.27 -2.12
N LYS A 187 -4.27 13.25 -2.59
CA LYS A 187 -4.81 14.39 -3.34
C LYS A 187 -5.47 14.00 -4.67
N ALA A 188 -4.95 12.99 -5.36
CA ALA A 188 -5.52 12.50 -6.60
C ALA A 188 -6.83 11.74 -6.31
N ILE A 189 -6.89 10.98 -5.22
CA ILE A 189 -8.12 10.32 -4.74
C ILE A 189 -9.20 11.36 -4.41
N ALA A 190 -8.85 12.41 -3.67
CA ALA A 190 -9.77 13.49 -3.34
C ALA A 190 -10.26 14.25 -4.59
N ALA A 191 -9.37 14.49 -5.57
CA ALA A 191 -9.74 15.11 -6.84
C ALA A 191 -10.72 14.22 -7.62
N PHE A 192 -10.47 12.91 -7.63
CA PHE A 192 -11.35 11.92 -8.26
C PHE A 192 -12.75 11.91 -7.61
N GLU A 193 -12.83 11.89 -6.28
CA GLU A 193 -14.10 11.98 -5.57
C GLU A 193 -14.85 13.28 -5.86
N ALA A 194 -14.12 14.41 -5.95
CA ALA A 194 -14.73 15.69 -6.32
C ALA A 194 -15.35 15.63 -7.73
N THR A 195 -14.69 14.98 -8.71
CA THR A 195 -15.27 14.81 -10.05
C THR A 195 -16.54 13.94 -10.02
N HIS A 196 -16.57 12.88 -9.21
CA HIS A 196 -17.73 12.00 -9.03
C HIS A 196 -18.95 12.72 -8.45
N LEU A 197 -18.72 13.54 -7.42
CA LEU A 197 -19.77 14.37 -6.83
C LEU A 197 -20.31 15.39 -7.83
N GLN A 198 -19.47 15.92 -8.72
CA GLN A 198 -19.87 16.88 -9.73
C GLN A 198 -20.78 16.26 -10.81
N ILE A 199 -20.60 14.98 -11.15
CA ILE A 199 -21.42 14.27 -12.14
C ILE A 199 -22.62 13.54 -11.52
N GLY A 200 -22.82 13.64 -10.20
CA GLY A 200 -23.95 13.01 -9.49
C GLY A 200 -23.83 11.49 -9.32
N VAL A 201 -22.63 10.94 -9.52
CA VAL A 201 -22.34 9.51 -9.31
C VAL A 201 -21.69 9.36 -7.93
N SER A 202 -22.47 8.92 -6.94
CA SER A 202 -21.89 8.56 -5.64
C SER A 202 -21.19 7.22 -5.73
N ALA A 203 -19.86 7.23 -5.62
CA ALA A 203 -19.13 6.04 -5.24
C ALA A 203 -19.53 5.71 -3.80
N GLU A 204 -20.36 4.67 -3.61
CA GLU A 204 -20.73 4.20 -2.28
C GLU A 204 -19.50 3.54 -1.64
N PHE A 205 -18.77 4.30 -0.83
CA PHE A 205 -17.73 3.74 0.03
C PHE A 205 -18.41 3.06 1.23
N PRO A 206 -18.23 1.74 1.44
CA PRO A 206 -18.92 1.03 2.50
C PRO A 206 -18.52 1.58 3.88
N SER A 207 -19.51 1.92 4.70
CA SER A 207 -19.31 2.39 6.07
C SER A 207 -19.06 1.23 7.06
N PRO A 208 -18.36 1.48 8.19
CA PRO A 208 -17.82 0.43 9.07
C PRO A 208 -18.85 -0.52 9.72
N SER A 209 -20.15 -0.16 9.74
CA SER A 209 -21.19 -0.91 10.44
C SER A 209 -21.75 -2.10 9.64
N SER A 210 -21.48 -2.16 8.34
CA SER A 210 -22.07 -3.13 7.42
C SER A 210 -21.32 -4.48 7.35
N ALA A 211 -20.03 -4.50 7.72
CA ALA A 211 -19.18 -5.68 7.56
C ALA A 211 -19.44 -6.82 8.58
N ARG A 212 -20.20 -6.60 9.65
CA ARG A 212 -20.39 -7.60 10.72
C ARG A 212 -21.56 -8.56 10.49
N ARG A 213 -22.41 -8.36 9.47
CA ARG A 213 -23.73 -9.03 9.37
C ARG A 213 -23.97 -9.89 8.13
N ARG A 214 -22.92 -10.40 7.48
CA ARG A 214 -23.07 -11.37 6.38
C ARG A 214 -22.13 -12.56 6.52
N ARG A 215 -22.44 -13.46 7.47
CA ARG A 215 -22.03 -14.86 7.40
C ARG A 215 -23.29 -15.72 7.43
N GLY A 216 -23.61 -16.33 6.29
CA GLY A 216 -24.70 -17.26 6.13
C GLY A 216 -25.58 -16.90 4.94
N LEU A 217 -25.22 -17.43 3.76
CA LEU A 217 -26.14 -17.97 2.75
C LEU A 217 -25.31 -18.51 1.57
N HIS A 218 -25.46 -19.81 1.33
CA HIS A 218 -24.99 -20.50 0.13
C HIS A 218 -25.59 -19.88 -1.12
N TYR A 219 -24.82 -19.73 -2.21
CA TYR A 219 -25.38 -19.82 -3.56
C TYR A 219 -24.35 -20.33 -4.59
N SER A 220 -24.87 -21.16 -5.48
CA SER A 220 -24.21 -21.83 -6.61
C SER A 220 -23.84 -20.86 -7.73
N ALA A 221 -22.92 -21.29 -8.58
CA ALA A 221 -22.25 -20.54 -9.64
C ALA A 221 -23.16 -19.66 -10.53
N HIS A 222 -22.89 -18.35 -10.52
CA HIS A 222 -22.97 -17.49 -11.69
C HIS A 222 -21.99 -16.32 -11.47
N VAL A 223 -21.15 -16.09 -12.48
CA VAL A 223 -20.19 -14.99 -12.61
C VAL A 223 -20.77 -13.67 -12.09
N LEU A 224 -20.16 -13.13 -11.04
CA LEU A 224 -20.12 -11.71 -10.59
C LEU A 224 -19.39 -11.73 -9.23
N PRO A 225 -18.26 -10.99 -9.05
CA PRO A 225 -18.41 -9.64 -8.50
C PRO A 225 -17.28 -8.63 -8.85
N ILE A 226 -17.63 -7.37 -9.12
CA ILE A 226 -16.74 -6.18 -8.99
C ILE A 226 -17.19 -5.30 -7.80
N ARG A 227 -18.22 -5.71 -7.06
CA ARG A 227 -18.89 -4.86 -6.06
C ARG A 227 -18.38 -4.99 -4.61
N GLU A 228 -17.39 -5.82 -4.36
CA GLU A 228 -16.74 -5.93 -3.04
C GLU A 228 -15.24 -5.61 -3.15
N MET A 229 -14.90 -4.46 -3.74
CA MET A 229 -13.54 -3.92 -3.61
C MET A 229 -13.41 -3.25 -2.24
N ALA A 230 -12.81 -4.02 -1.33
CA ALA A 230 -12.37 -3.59 -0.02
C ALA A 230 -11.46 -2.35 -0.13
N PHE A 231 -12.00 -1.20 0.25
CA PHE A 231 -11.21 -0.01 0.59
C PHE A 231 -11.33 0.20 2.10
N SER A 232 -10.31 -0.23 2.85
CA SER A 232 -10.17 0.09 4.27
C SER A 232 -8.98 1.02 4.46
N ILE A 233 -9.23 2.33 4.52
CA ILE A 233 -8.26 3.31 5.01
C ILE A 233 -8.99 4.23 5.99
N TRP A 234 -8.81 4.01 7.30
CA TRP A 234 -8.80 5.09 8.31
C TRP A 234 -8.30 4.60 9.69
N PRO A 235 -7.40 5.34 10.37
CA PRO A 235 -7.39 5.43 11.83
C PRO A 235 -7.99 6.78 12.26
N ALA A 236 -9.14 6.75 12.93
CA ALA A 236 -9.70 7.91 13.60
C ALA A 236 -9.11 7.94 15.01
N THR A 237 -7.93 8.52 15.15
CA THR A 237 -7.53 9.11 16.43
C THR A 237 -8.42 10.32 16.69
N GLN A 238 -9.53 10.14 17.41
CA GLN A 238 -10.20 11.17 18.20
C GLN A 238 -10.94 10.49 19.37
N PHE A 239 -10.34 10.44 20.56
CA PHE A 239 -10.52 11.42 21.64
C PHE A 239 -11.77 11.12 22.48
N GLU A 240 -11.59 10.28 23.52
CA GLU A 240 -12.54 10.14 24.62
C GLU A 240 -12.72 11.51 25.30
N ARG A 241 -13.85 12.16 25.05
CA ARG A 241 -14.38 13.17 25.96
C ARG A 241 -15.09 12.45 27.09
N SER A 242 -14.36 12.17 28.16
CA SER A 242 -14.93 12.04 29.50
C SER A 242 -15.35 13.44 29.96
N HIS A 243 -16.66 13.70 30.08
CA HIS A 243 -17.18 14.68 31.02
C HIS A 243 -18.24 13.98 31.87
N SER A 244 -18.07 14.19 33.17
CA SER A 244 -19.00 13.95 34.26
C SER A 244 -20.40 14.48 34.00
#